data_AF-A0A8H7IZ28-F1
#
_entry.id   AF-A0A8H7IZ28-F1
#
_cell.length_a   1.000
_cell.length_b   1.000
_cell.length_c   1.000
_cell.angle_alpha   90.00
_cell.angle_beta   90.00
_cell.angle_gamma   90.00
#
_symmetry.space_group_name_H-M   'P 1'
#
loop_
_entity.id
_entity.type
_entity.pdbx_description
1 polymer ?
#
loop_
_entity_poly.entity_id
_entity_poly.type
_entity_poly.pdbx_seq_one_letter_code
_entity_poly.pdbx_strand_id
1 'polypeptide(L)'
;MDNVYGQAAWTLVAGSARHADTCLPRMAPQVQLSSIRQYTASIEDQTIGVMLPSLLTVLQTSAWNDRAWTYQESALSKRLLIVTEPQMYFTCQHGFTFCEDMRIEDKSPSGIDREGQIFGSKTNPTTNFEVYAEAVTEYTRRQMSFHEDGLNAVSGVLNQLRPWFRGDFLSGLPTTELDQALLWYPKGNTVRRTDQVGKTLFPSWSWAGWVGQVEYWTGLAISGVKWKLPNSKPPVYYTSGELRTPTSDHDEEWYRKEWSKSENYPGARFGPGELYDGSWFERQDPTSLFLHPVAVEIDRRDHLNSRDHKGLLELRGVICTLRITGNHSVARACLSKVCSSDEHELCALNVYDAASNVCGTVHVPATLAASLDPGAYDFLRLSRTHLLDDPTRPSDVKWNHEDATFKPMRQNQLSQLGAVPSEHSDDESTQNLDMIDEGCVFDTDVFDPDESWCVFNVMLINILQGISHRVGLGKVHAAAFSKEAGAKWQDIILG
;
A
#
# COMPACT_ATOMS: atom_id res chain seq x y z
N MET A 1 5.26 18.51 -13.00
CA MET A 1 5.20 19.06 -11.63
C MET A 1 6.46 18.69 -10.85
N ASP A 2 6.88 17.43 -10.95
CA ASP A 2 8.25 16.93 -10.73
C ASP A 2 9.37 17.91 -11.12
N ASN A 3 9.46 18.35 -12.38
CA ASN A 3 10.49 19.30 -12.79
C ASN A 3 10.36 20.68 -12.11
N VAL A 4 9.15 21.10 -11.74
CA VAL A 4 8.92 22.42 -11.13
C VAL A 4 9.35 22.39 -9.67
N TYR A 5 8.76 21.51 -8.86
CA TYR A 5 9.05 21.43 -7.43
C TYR A 5 10.40 20.76 -7.13
N GLY A 6 10.80 19.74 -7.90
CA GLY A 6 12.07 19.05 -7.73
C GLY A 6 13.30 19.88 -8.12
N GLN A 7 13.12 20.93 -8.93
CA GLN A 7 14.20 21.85 -9.31
C GLN A 7 14.03 23.25 -8.67
N ALA A 8 12.94 23.51 -7.95
CA ALA A 8 12.78 24.75 -7.21
C ALA A 8 13.87 24.91 -6.14
N ALA A 9 14.40 26.12 -6.00
CA ALA A 9 15.34 26.43 -4.92
C ALA A 9 14.67 26.29 -3.53
N TRP A 10 13.40 26.68 -3.44
CA TRP A 10 12.50 26.50 -2.32
C TRP A 10 11.07 26.71 -2.80
N THR A 11 10.13 25.99 -2.19
CA THR A 11 8.69 26.14 -2.45
C THR A 11 8.07 26.89 -1.27
N LEU A 12 7.41 28.01 -1.56
CA LEU A 12 6.68 28.79 -0.56
C LEU A 12 5.29 28.19 -0.37
N VAL A 13 4.98 27.78 0.86
CA VAL A 13 3.69 27.18 1.21
C VAL A 13 2.88 28.15 2.06
N ALA A 14 1.67 28.44 1.59
CA ALA A 14 0.65 29.20 2.32
C ALA A 14 -0.09 28.28 3.31
N GLY A 15 0.59 27.86 4.39
CA GLY A 15 0.12 26.79 5.28
C GLY A 15 -1.18 27.11 6.01
N SER A 16 -1.45 28.38 6.35
CA SER A 16 -2.71 28.78 7.00
C SER A 16 -3.78 29.30 6.02
N ALA A 17 -3.50 29.33 4.71
CA ALA A 17 -4.44 29.89 3.74
C ALA A 17 -5.60 28.94 3.44
N ARG A 18 -6.84 29.45 3.54
CA ARG A 18 -8.06 28.68 3.24
C ARG A 18 -8.53 28.82 1.79
N HIS A 19 -8.09 29.85 1.08
CA HIS A 19 -8.33 30.08 -0.34
C HIS A 19 -7.29 31.06 -0.89
N ALA A 20 -7.28 31.30 -2.21
CA ALA A 20 -6.29 32.12 -2.89
C ALA A 20 -6.22 33.57 -2.38
N ASP A 21 -7.35 34.13 -1.95
CA ASP A 21 -7.42 35.50 -1.44
C ASP A 21 -7.00 35.64 0.05
N THR A 22 -6.62 34.55 0.71
CA THR A 22 -6.14 34.62 2.10
C THR A 22 -4.75 35.26 2.12
N CYS A 23 -4.59 36.40 2.78
CA CYS A 23 -3.30 37.03 2.98
C CYS A 23 -2.34 36.11 3.74
N LEU A 24 -1.07 36.11 3.33
CA LEU A 24 -0.02 35.41 4.08
C LEU A 24 0.22 36.13 5.42
N PRO A 25 0.17 35.41 6.55
CA PRO A 25 0.55 35.95 7.85
C PRO A 25 1.92 36.63 7.77
N ARG A 26 2.08 37.76 8.47
CA ARG A 26 3.37 38.49 8.60
C ARG A 26 3.92 39.10 7.29
N MET A 27 3.22 38.98 6.17
CA MET A 27 3.59 39.60 4.88
C MET A 27 2.68 40.78 4.50
N ALA A 28 1.60 41.03 5.24
CA ALA A 28 0.71 42.17 5.01
C ALA A 28 1.26 43.48 5.61
N PRO A 29 0.94 44.66 5.03
CA PRO A 29 1.40 45.97 5.54
C PRO A 29 0.98 46.26 6.99
N GLN A 30 -0.17 45.72 7.40
CA GLN A 30 -0.57 45.64 8.80
C GLN A 30 -0.10 44.29 9.31
N VAL A 31 1.07 44.26 9.95
CA VAL A 31 1.61 43.05 10.56
C VAL A 31 0.69 42.66 11.72
N GLN A 32 -0.32 41.85 11.43
CA GLN A 32 -0.91 41.01 12.48
C GLN A 32 0.18 40.03 12.88
N LEU A 33 0.81 40.33 14.02
CA LEU A 33 1.54 39.34 14.79
C LEU A 33 0.62 38.12 14.98
N SER A 34 1.22 36.93 15.02
CA SER A 34 0.50 35.68 15.34
C SER A 34 -0.52 35.91 16.46
N SER A 35 -1.73 35.35 16.33
CA SER A 35 -2.71 35.43 17.41
C SER A 35 -2.25 34.61 18.62
N ILE A 36 -1.27 33.71 18.43
CA ILE A 36 -0.65 32.92 19.46
C ILE A 36 0.46 33.73 20.14
N ARG A 37 0.24 34.05 21.40
CA ARG A 37 1.22 34.71 22.26
C ARG A 37 2.26 33.70 22.76
N GLN A 38 3.53 33.97 22.51
CA GLN A 38 4.62 33.25 23.17
C GLN A 38 4.75 33.74 24.62
N TYR A 39 4.70 32.82 25.56
CA TYR A 39 4.90 33.11 26.99
C TYR A 39 6.35 32.86 27.35
N THR A 40 6.98 33.84 27.99
CA THR A 40 8.37 33.75 28.44
C THR A 40 8.47 34.11 29.92
N ALA A 41 9.38 33.45 30.64
CA ALA A 41 9.72 33.74 32.03
C ALA A 41 11.24 33.83 32.18
N SER A 42 11.70 34.81 32.94
CA SER A 42 13.11 34.91 33.33
C SER A 42 13.32 34.18 34.65
N ILE A 43 14.21 33.18 34.65
CA ILE A 43 14.66 32.47 35.85
C ILE A 43 16.17 32.70 35.93
N GLU A 44 16.61 33.42 36.97
CA GLU A 44 18.00 33.88 37.12
C GLU A 44 18.49 34.65 35.88
N ASP A 45 19.54 34.17 35.20
CA ASP A 45 20.14 34.73 33.99
C ASP A 45 19.61 34.08 32.69
N GLN A 46 18.62 33.20 32.79
CA GLN A 46 18.02 32.49 31.66
C GLN A 46 16.60 32.97 31.37
N THR A 47 16.27 33.07 30.08
CA THR A 47 14.88 33.27 29.62
C THR A 47 14.36 31.95 29.08
N ILE A 48 13.30 31.44 29.69
CA ILE A 48 12.59 30.24 29.25
C ILE A 48 11.34 30.68 28.51
N GLY A 49 11.06 30.06 27.36
CA GLY A 49 9.86 30.31 26.56
C GLY A 49 9.05 29.03 26.37
N VAL A 50 7.72 29.16 26.31
CA VAL A 50 6.86 28.07 25.84
C VAL A 50 7.08 27.92 24.33
N MET A 51 7.34 26.70 23.89
CA MET A 51 7.45 26.35 22.48
C MET A 51 6.10 26.63 21.79
N LEU A 52 6.17 27.29 20.64
CA LEU A 52 5.04 27.46 19.74
C LEU A 52 4.67 26.09 19.13
N PRO A 53 3.46 25.96 18.54
CA PRO A 53 3.01 24.70 17.94
C PRO A 53 4.04 24.09 16.98
N SER A 54 4.18 22.77 17.02
CA SER A 54 5.05 22.04 16.08
C SER A 54 4.50 22.08 14.65
N LEU A 55 5.36 21.86 13.64
CA LEU A 55 4.93 21.78 12.25
C LEU A 55 3.82 20.73 12.06
N LEU A 56 3.98 19.56 12.67
CA LEU A 56 3.00 18.47 12.60
C LEU A 56 1.62 18.94 13.09
N THR A 57 1.58 19.58 14.26
CA THR A 57 0.34 20.12 14.85
C THR A 57 -0.34 21.14 13.94
N VAL A 58 0.44 22.02 13.28
CA VAL A 58 -0.13 23.03 12.39
C VAL A 58 -0.62 22.42 11.08
N LEU A 59 0.11 21.47 10.51
CA LEU A 59 -0.27 20.84 9.24
C LEU A 59 -1.51 19.94 9.38
N GLN A 60 -1.71 19.28 10.52
CA GLN A 60 -2.87 18.42 10.80
C GLN A 60 -4.23 19.11 10.60
N THR A 61 -4.28 20.44 10.71
CA THR A 61 -5.52 21.22 10.56
C THR A 61 -5.46 22.19 9.37
N SER A 62 -4.42 22.07 8.54
CA SER A 62 -4.19 22.98 7.44
C SER A 62 -4.95 22.57 6.18
N ALA A 63 -5.69 23.52 5.61
CA ALA A 63 -6.34 23.32 4.30
C ALA A 63 -5.33 23.03 3.18
N TRP A 64 -4.06 23.43 3.35
CA TRP A 64 -2.98 23.05 2.44
C TRP A 64 -2.72 21.54 2.50
N ASN A 65 -2.63 20.93 3.69
CA ASN A 65 -2.36 19.50 3.81
C ASN A 65 -3.55 18.62 3.42
N ASP A 66 -4.77 19.17 3.42
CA ASP A 66 -5.97 18.47 3.02
C ASP A 66 -6.22 18.45 1.51
N ARG A 67 -5.53 19.26 0.69
CA ARG A 67 -5.79 19.33 -0.76
C ARG A 67 -4.95 18.30 -1.53
N ALA A 68 -5.58 17.57 -2.45
CA ALA A 68 -4.90 16.52 -3.21
C ALA A 68 -3.74 17.06 -4.07
N TRP A 69 -3.94 18.17 -4.77
CA TRP A 69 -2.93 18.74 -5.68
C TRP A 69 -1.68 19.29 -4.97
N THR A 70 -1.80 19.71 -3.70
CA THR A 70 -0.66 20.19 -2.89
C THR A 70 0.21 19.04 -2.40
N TYR A 71 -0.21 17.77 -2.55
CA TYR A 71 0.62 16.63 -2.22
C TYR A 71 1.95 16.66 -3.00
N GLN A 72 1.90 17.02 -4.29
CA GLN A 72 3.09 17.15 -5.12
C GLN A 72 4.02 18.29 -4.66
N GLU A 73 3.49 19.38 -4.09
CA GLU A 73 4.32 20.41 -3.45
C GLU A 73 5.10 19.84 -2.28
N SER A 74 4.40 19.11 -1.42
CA SER A 74 4.96 18.49 -0.24
C SER A 74 6.04 17.46 -0.60
N ALA A 75 5.70 16.50 -1.45
CA ALA A 75 6.50 15.33 -1.72
C ALA A 75 7.72 15.59 -2.62
N LEU A 76 7.62 16.53 -3.57
CA LEU A 76 8.65 16.75 -4.60
C LEU A 76 9.60 17.91 -4.27
N SER A 77 9.20 18.83 -3.38
CA SER A 77 10.04 19.99 -3.05
C SER A 77 11.20 19.59 -2.15
N LYS A 78 12.43 19.91 -2.57
CA LYS A 78 13.65 19.67 -1.77
C LYS A 78 13.71 20.51 -0.50
N ARG A 79 13.05 21.68 -0.53
CA ARG A 79 13.01 22.68 0.54
C ARG A 79 11.64 23.36 0.53
N LEU A 80 10.99 23.45 1.68
CA LEU A 80 9.75 24.20 1.84
C LEU A 80 9.95 25.29 2.88
N LEU A 81 9.42 26.47 2.57
CA LEU A 81 9.18 27.52 3.53
C LEU A 81 7.68 27.61 3.77
N ILE A 82 7.23 27.17 4.94
CA ILE A 82 5.82 27.06 5.29
C ILE A 82 5.45 28.24 6.17
N VAL A 83 4.67 29.15 5.61
CA VAL A 83 4.17 30.33 6.33
C VAL A 83 2.84 29.97 6.97
N THR A 84 2.79 30.04 8.29
CA THR A 84 1.59 29.76 9.07
C THR A 84 1.29 30.90 10.03
N GLU A 85 0.09 30.89 10.60
CA GLU A 85 -0.34 31.86 11.59
C GLU A 85 0.50 31.78 12.88
N PRO A 86 0.73 30.58 13.49
CA PRO A 86 1.61 30.43 14.64
C PRO A 86 3.05 30.94 14.42
N GLN A 87 3.74 30.42 13.41
CA GLN A 87 5.15 30.73 13.08
C GLN A 87 5.52 30.23 11.67
N MET A 88 6.71 30.58 11.18
CA MET A 88 7.27 30.01 9.96
C MET A 88 8.08 28.74 10.22
N TYR A 89 8.02 27.80 9.28
CA TYR A 89 8.81 26.58 9.29
C TYR A 89 9.63 26.45 8.01
N PHE A 90 10.88 26.02 8.15
CA PHE A 90 11.70 25.58 7.03
C PHE A 90 11.92 24.08 7.15
N THR A 91 11.61 23.33 6.12
CA THR A 91 11.90 21.88 6.08
C THR A 91 12.66 21.51 4.82
N CYS A 92 13.58 20.56 4.93
CA CYS A 92 14.36 20.06 3.82
C CYS A 92 14.25 18.54 3.66
N GLN A 93 14.53 18.04 2.46
CA GLN A 93 14.49 16.61 2.13
C GLN A 93 15.42 15.73 2.98
N HIS A 94 16.38 16.31 3.70
CA HIS A 94 17.26 15.57 4.60
C HIS A 94 16.57 15.20 5.94
N GLY A 95 15.28 15.54 6.11
CA GLY A 95 14.51 15.26 7.32
C GLY A 95 14.66 16.31 8.41
N PHE A 96 15.31 17.44 8.13
CA PHE A 96 15.48 18.52 9.11
C PHE A 96 14.40 19.59 8.96
N THR A 97 13.79 19.94 10.09
CA THR A 97 12.81 21.02 10.20
C THR A 97 13.29 22.06 11.22
N PHE A 98 13.18 23.34 10.84
CA PHE A 98 13.51 24.50 11.66
C PHE A 98 12.28 25.41 11.78
N CYS A 99 12.16 26.12 12.90
CA CYS A 99 11.06 27.04 13.18
C CYS A 99 11.57 28.30 13.92
N GLU A 100 10.75 29.35 13.97
CA GLU A 100 11.14 30.67 14.51
C GLU A 100 11.61 30.61 15.96
N ASP A 101 11.06 29.69 16.75
CA ASP A 101 11.36 29.52 18.17
C ASP A 101 12.48 28.49 18.47
N MET A 102 13.14 27.96 17.43
CA MET A 102 14.28 27.04 17.56
C MET A 102 15.62 27.76 17.41
N ARG A 103 16.58 27.45 18.28
CA ARG A 103 17.96 27.95 18.17
C ARG A 103 18.73 27.10 17.15
N ILE A 104 19.07 27.68 16.01
CA ILE A 104 19.79 27.01 14.90
C ILE A 104 21.17 26.46 15.34
N GLU A 105 21.77 27.04 16.38
CA GLU A 105 23.10 26.66 16.90
C GLU A 105 23.09 25.34 17.69
N ASP A 106 21.92 24.86 18.13
CA ASP A 106 21.76 23.57 18.77
C ASP A 106 21.72 22.48 17.67
N LYS A 107 22.87 21.82 17.48
CA LYS A 107 23.24 20.97 16.33
C LYS A 107 22.37 19.75 16.03
N SER A 108 21.25 19.55 16.72
CA SER A 108 20.36 18.42 16.53
C SER A 108 18.98 18.93 16.10
N PRO A 109 18.74 19.11 14.78
CA PRO A 109 17.42 19.43 14.30
C PRO A 109 16.47 18.28 14.67
N SER A 110 15.20 18.61 14.95
CA SER A 110 14.19 17.56 15.11
C SER A 110 14.01 16.84 13.78
N GLY A 111 14.25 15.53 13.77
CA GLY A 111 13.87 14.65 12.67
C GLY A 111 12.35 14.51 12.67
N ILE A 112 11.64 15.49 12.14
CA ILE A 112 10.22 15.33 11.85
C ILE A 112 10.16 14.74 10.45
N ASP A 113 9.96 13.43 10.41
CA ASP A 113 9.61 12.73 9.17
C ASP A 113 8.33 13.35 8.62
N ARG A 114 8.36 13.72 7.35
CA ARG A 114 7.18 14.30 6.71
C ARG A 114 6.41 13.12 6.16
N GLU A 115 5.24 12.83 6.74
CA GLU A 115 4.35 11.77 6.27
C GLU A 115 4.21 11.82 4.73
N GLY A 116 4.51 10.70 4.07
CA GLY A 116 4.39 10.55 2.62
C GLY A 116 5.54 11.13 1.80
N GLN A 117 6.70 11.36 2.42
CA GLN A 117 7.93 11.68 1.69
C GLN A 117 8.39 10.52 0.80
N ILE A 118 8.70 10.86 -0.45
CA ILE A 118 9.36 9.94 -1.40
C ILE A 118 10.87 9.88 -1.10
N PHE A 119 11.41 10.94 -0.46
CA PHE A 119 12.81 11.08 -0.10
C PHE A 119 12.96 11.63 1.33
N GLY A 120 13.76 10.95 2.16
CA GLY A 120 14.16 11.45 3.47
C GLY A 120 13.68 10.57 4.64
N SER A 121 14.66 9.96 5.31
CA SER A 121 14.66 9.35 6.65
C SER A 121 13.48 8.47 7.10
N LYS A 122 13.41 7.25 6.56
CA LYS A 122 13.00 6.10 7.39
C LYS A 122 14.22 5.51 8.08
N THR A 123 14.09 5.28 9.38
CA THR A 123 15.11 4.63 10.22
C THR A 123 15.32 3.15 9.88
N ASN A 124 14.45 2.59 9.02
CA ASN A 124 14.44 1.18 8.61
C ASN A 124 14.44 1.05 7.07
N PRO A 125 15.04 -0.01 6.51
CA PRO A 125 14.98 -0.27 5.08
C PRO A 125 13.53 -0.58 4.67
N THR A 126 13.00 0.19 3.72
CA THR A 126 11.68 -0.05 3.10
C THR A 126 11.83 -0.40 1.64
N THR A 127 10.89 -1.15 1.11
CA THR A 127 10.87 -1.52 -0.31
C THR A 127 10.35 -0.38 -1.18
N ASN A 128 10.74 -0.36 -2.45
CA ASN A 128 10.20 0.55 -3.47
C ASN A 128 8.66 0.55 -3.49
N PHE A 129 8.04 -0.61 -3.32
CA PHE A 129 6.58 -0.73 -3.27
C PHE A 129 5.97 -0.09 -2.02
N GLU A 130 6.62 -0.19 -0.86
CA GLU A 130 6.12 0.46 0.37
C GLU A 130 6.21 1.98 0.31
N VAL A 131 7.26 2.52 -0.29
CA VAL A 131 7.35 3.96 -0.56
C VAL A 131 6.21 4.40 -1.48
N TYR A 132 5.90 3.61 -2.51
CA TYR A 132 4.71 3.85 -3.35
C TYR A 132 3.40 3.72 -2.56
N ALA A 133 3.25 2.69 -1.72
CA ALA A 133 2.05 2.43 -0.94
C ALA A 133 1.76 3.58 0.04
N GLU A 134 2.77 4.07 0.75
CA GLU A 134 2.65 5.23 1.62
C GLU A 134 2.32 6.51 0.85
N ALA A 135 2.93 6.72 -0.32
CA ALA A 135 2.60 7.86 -1.17
C ALA A 135 1.12 7.84 -1.59
N VAL A 136 0.59 6.66 -1.93
CA VAL A 136 -0.84 6.48 -2.24
C VAL A 136 -1.72 6.70 -1.01
N THR A 137 -1.34 6.17 0.15
CA THR A 137 -2.06 6.38 1.42
C THR A 137 -2.17 7.87 1.77
N GLU A 138 -1.07 8.61 1.62
CA GLU A 138 -1.00 10.03 1.90
C GLU A 138 -1.67 10.91 0.84
N TYR A 139 -1.68 10.47 -0.41
CA TYR A 139 -2.40 11.15 -1.47
C TYR A 139 -3.92 10.98 -1.32
N THR A 140 -4.39 9.76 -1.08
CA THR A 140 -5.81 9.41 -1.11
C THR A 140 -6.60 9.90 0.10
N ARG A 141 -5.93 10.22 1.23
CA ARG A 141 -6.59 10.90 2.37
C ARG A 141 -7.03 12.32 2.06
N ARG A 142 -6.47 12.93 1.00
CA ARG A 142 -6.67 14.33 0.65
C ARG A 142 -7.95 14.52 -0.17
N GLN A 143 -8.53 15.70 -0.02
CA GLN A 143 -9.73 16.16 -0.69
C GLN A 143 -9.44 16.79 -2.05
N MET A 144 -10.38 16.63 -2.98
CA MET A 144 -10.26 17.09 -4.36
C MET A 144 -11.56 17.74 -4.81
N SER A 145 -11.46 18.96 -5.36
CA SER A 145 -12.64 19.68 -5.87
C SER A 145 -13.07 19.22 -7.27
N PHE A 146 -12.10 18.84 -8.11
CA PHE A 146 -12.32 18.36 -9.48
C PHE A 146 -11.83 16.93 -9.59
N HIS A 147 -12.75 15.97 -9.49
CA HIS A 147 -12.40 14.55 -9.42
C HIS A 147 -11.68 14.03 -10.67
N GLU A 148 -11.84 14.72 -11.80
CA GLU A 148 -11.17 14.47 -13.08
C GLU A 148 -9.65 14.58 -12.99
N ASP A 149 -9.15 15.40 -12.05
CA ASP A 149 -7.71 15.56 -11.80
C ASP A 149 -7.11 14.44 -10.93
N GLY A 150 -7.88 13.38 -10.66
CA GLY A 150 -7.50 12.25 -9.79
C GLY A 150 -6.09 11.70 -10.02
N LEU A 151 -5.66 11.54 -11.26
CA LEU A 151 -4.30 11.07 -11.58
C LEU A 151 -3.33 12.22 -11.87
N ASN A 152 -3.81 13.32 -12.45
CA ASN A 152 -2.99 14.50 -12.73
C ASN A 152 -2.38 15.08 -11.44
N ALA A 153 -3.17 15.11 -10.37
CA ALA A 153 -2.79 15.61 -9.05
C ALA A 153 -1.80 14.74 -8.27
N VAL A 154 -1.41 13.56 -8.79
CA VAL A 154 -0.28 12.76 -8.25
C VAL A 154 0.79 12.44 -9.30
N SER A 155 0.58 12.81 -10.56
CA SER A 155 1.45 12.42 -11.69
C SER A 155 2.93 12.74 -11.50
N GLY A 156 3.29 13.90 -10.92
CA GLY A 156 4.69 14.24 -10.64
C GLY A 156 5.34 13.31 -9.61
N VAL A 157 4.57 12.84 -8.62
CA VAL A 157 5.03 11.85 -7.63
C VAL A 157 5.25 10.50 -8.30
N LEU A 158 4.30 10.04 -9.11
CA LEU A 158 4.44 8.79 -9.86
C LEU A 158 5.63 8.83 -10.83
N ASN A 159 5.83 9.95 -11.54
CA ASN A 159 6.98 10.15 -12.43
C ASN A 159 8.31 10.09 -11.67
N GLN A 160 8.34 10.59 -10.43
CA GLN A 160 9.52 10.56 -9.59
C GLN A 160 9.82 9.15 -9.05
N LEU A 161 8.78 8.34 -8.84
CA LEU A 161 8.87 6.92 -8.45
C LEU A 161 9.16 6.00 -9.64
N ARG A 162 8.79 6.37 -10.87
CA ARG A 162 8.95 5.58 -12.09
C ARG A 162 10.36 4.97 -12.27
N PRO A 163 11.47 5.65 -11.94
CA PRO A 163 12.80 5.04 -12.01
C PRO A 163 12.99 3.82 -11.08
N TRP A 164 12.18 3.66 -10.06
CA TRP A 164 12.27 2.57 -9.07
C TRP A 164 11.46 1.33 -9.44
N PHE A 165 10.79 1.36 -10.60
CA PHE A 165 9.98 0.28 -11.12
C PHE A 165 10.47 -0.10 -12.53
N ARG A 166 10.32 -1.37 -12.91
CA ARG A 166 10.67 -1.83 -14.27
C ARG A 166 9.63 -1.39 -15.30
N GLY A 167 8.37 -1.26 -14.90
CA GLY A 167 7.28 -0.80 -15.75
C GLY A 167 6.82 0.62 -15.46
N ASP A 168 5.76 1.05 -16.14
CA ASP A 168 5.09 2.33 -15.92
C ASP A 168 3.91 2.18 -14.94
N PHE A 169 3.17 3.26 -14.69
CA PHE A 169 1.96 3.27 -13.87
C PHE A 169 0.69 3.21 -14.73
N LEU A 170 -0.13 2.17 -14.50
CA LEU A 170 -1.44 2.00 -15.13
C LEU A 170 -2.54 2.41 -14.15
N SER A 171 -3.27 3.48 -14.49
CA SER A 171 -4.29 4.08 -13.61
C SER A 171 -3.77 4.31 -12.18
N GLY A 172 -2.49 4.69 -12.04
CA GLY A 172 -1.84 4.90 -10.76
C GLY A 172 -1.20 3.67 -10.12
N LEU A 173 -1.35 2.46 -10.68
CA LEU A 173 -0.73 1.23 -10.16
C LEU A 173 0.57 0.86 -10.90
N PRO A 174 1.66 0.50 -10.21
CA PRO A 174 2.87 0.01 -10.87
C PRO A 174 2.58 -1.30 -11.61
N THR A 175 2.87 -1.32 -12.92
CA THR A 175 2.52 -2.43 -13.81
C THR A 175 3.30 -3.72 -13.54
N THR A 176 4.49 -3.60 -12.96
CA THR A 176 5.38 -4.74 -12.68
C THR A 176 5.08 -5.43 -11.33
N GLU A 177 4.34 -4.75 -10.46
CA GLU A 177 3.97 -5.16 -9.11
C GLU A 177 2.43 -5.20 -8.96
N LEU A 178 1.69 -5.46 -10.04
CA LEU A 178 0.22 -5.47 -10.03
C LEU A 178 -0.37 -6.44 -8.99
N ASP A 179 0.33 -7.54 -8.75
CA ASP A 179 0.01 -8.53 -7.72
C ASP A 179 -0.01 -7.95 -6.29
N GLN A 180 0.79 -6.92 -6.02
CA GLN A 180 0.75 -6.14 -4.77
C GLN A 180 -0.10 -4.87 -4.93
N ALA A 181 -0.02 -4.19 -6.08
CA ALA A 181 -0.71 -2.93 -6.33
C ALA A 181 -2.24 -3.05 -6.32
N LEU A 182 -2.79 -4.24 -6.62
CA LEU A 182 -4.23 -4.51 -6.54
C LEU A 182 -4.72 -4.79 -5.11
N LEU A 183 -3.81 -4.90 -4.13
CA LEU A 183 -4.12 -5.21 -2.72
C LEU A 183 -4.41 -3.98 -1.85
N TRP A 184 -4.60 -2.80 -2.45
CA TRP A 184 -5.05 -1.65 -1.68
C TRP A 184 -6.39 -1.98 -1.01
N TYR A 185 -6.64 -1.51 0.21
CA TYR A 185 -7.92 -1.63 0.90
C TYR A 185 -8.30 -0.26 1.51
N PRO A 186 -9.60 0.02 1.69
CA PRO A 186 -10.03 1.30 2.26
C PRO A 186 -9.71 1.38 3.76
N LYS A 187 -9.21 2.52 4.25
CA LYS A 187 -9.01 2.77 5.70
C LYS A 187 -10.30 3.22 6.40
N GLY A 188 -11.33 3.56 5.63
CA GLY A 188 -12.61 4.06 6.10
C GLY A 188 -13.62 4.10 4.96
N ASN A 189 -14.58 5.02 5.02
CA ASN A 189 -15.62 5.05 4.00
C ASN A 189 -15.03 5.43 2.64
N THR A 190 -15.39 4.67 1.61
CA THR A 190 -15.00 4.96 0.22
C THR A 190 -16.22 4.94 -0.69
N VAL A 191 -16.18 5.83 -1.69
CA VAL A 191 -17.21 5.95 -2.72
C VAL A 191 -16.57 5.99 -4.09
N ARG A 192 -17.30 5.54 -5.12
CA ARG A 192 -16.81 5.62 -6.50
C ARG A 192 -16.59 7.07 -6.90
N ARG A 193 -15.43 7.33 -7.50
CA ARG A 193 -15.07 8.63 -8.05
C ARG A 193 -15.82 8.86 -9.36
N THR A 194 -16.65 9.89 -9.36
CA THR A 194 -17.49 10.28 -10.50
C THR A 194 -17.26 11.74 -10.88
N ASP A 195 -17.63 12.09 -12.11
CA ASP A 195 -17.78 13.49 -12.53
C ASP A 195 -19.06 14.13 -11.93
N GLN A 196 -19.32 15.39 -12.31
CA GLN A 196 -20.49 16.15 -11.87
C GLN A 196 -21.84 15.57 -12.32
N VAL A 197 -21.85 14.66 -13.31
CA VAL A 197 -23.07 14.01 -13.81
C VAL A 197 -23.20 12.56 -13.33
N GLY A 198 -22.31 12.11 -12.43
CA GLY A 198 -22.34 10.78 -11.83
C GLY A 198 -21.69 9.67 -12.67
N LYS A 199 -20.96 10.02 -13.75
CA LYS A 199 -20.23 9.03 -14.56
C LYS A 199 -18.93 8.65 -13.86
N THR A 200 -18.63 7.36 -13.78
CA THR A 200 -17.36 6.86 -13.24
C THR A 200 -16.17 7.35 -14.06
N LEU A 201 -15.14 7.85 -13.36
CA LEU A 201 -13.98 8.48 -14.00
C LEU A 201 -12.80 7.51 -14.21
N PHE A 202 -12.57 6.60 -13.26
CA PHE A 202 -11.47 5.65 -13.30
C PHE A 202 -11.95 4.25 -12.92
N PRO A 203 -11.21 3.19 -13.31
CA PRO A 203 -11.57 1.81 -13.03
C PRO A 203 -11.77 1.47 -11.56
N SER A 204 -12.63 0.49 -11.27
CA SER A 204 -12.91 0.05 -9.90
C SER A 204 -11.75 -0.66 -9.22
N TRP A 205 -10.87 -1.29 -10.00
CA TRP A 205 -9.72 -2.06 -9.51
C TRP A 205 -8.53 -1.18 -9.11
N SER A 206 -8.52 0.11 -9.51
CA SER A 206 -7.52 1.09 -9.07
C SER A 206 -8.06 1.95 -7.94
N TRP A 207 -7.18 2.30 -6.98
CA TRP A 207 -7.48 3.28 -5.94
C TRP A 207 -7.92 4.64 -6.52
N ALA A 208 -7.50 4.98 -7.74
CA ALA A 208 -7.89 6.22 -8.41
C ALA A 208 -9.39 6.29 -8.69
N GLY A 209 -10.06 5.14 -8.80
CA GLY A 209 -11.51 5.00 -8.98
C GLY A 209 -12.34 5.33 -7.75
N TRP A 210 -11.72 5.72 -6.64
CA TRP A 210 -12.36 5.91 -5.34
C TRP A 210 -12.00 7.25 -4.70
N VAL A 211 -12.91 7.72 -3.86
CA VAL A 211 -12.72 8.86 -2.95
C VAL A 211 -12.69 8.29 -1.52
N GLY A 212 -11.66 8.66 -0.76
CA GLY A 212 -11.39 8.16 0.59
C GLY A 212 -9.99 7.55 0.70
N GLN A 213 -9.45 7.54 1.92
CA GLN A 213 -8.10 7.04 2.19
C GLN A 213 -8.04 5.52 1.98
N VAL A 214 -6.99 5.06 1.30
CA VAL A 214 -6.67 3.64 1.14
C VAL A 214 -5.32 3.34 1.80
N GLU A 215 -5.07 2.06 2.08
CA GLU A 215 -3.83 1.52 2.60
C GLU A 215 -3.47 0.22 1.88
N TYR A 216 -2.26 -0.29 2.14
CA TYR A 216 -1.81 -1.61 1.72
C TYR A 216 -1.35 -2.38 2.95
N TRP A 217 -1.44 -3.72 2.91
CA TRP A 217 -0.86 -4.54 3.97
C TRP A 217 0.66 -4.40 3.98
N THR A 218 1.25 -4.44 5.17
CA THR A 218 2.70 -4.52 5.35
C THR A 218 3.18 -5.95 5.11
N GLY A 219 4.49 -6.13 4.83
CA GLY A 219 5.08 -7.47 4.78
C GLY A 219 4.60 -8.36 3.62
N LEU A 220 4.04 -7.78 2.55
CA LEU A 220 3.51 -8.56 1.42
C LEU A 220 4.54 -9.53 0.84
N ALA A 221 4.24 -10.83 0.96
CA ALA A 221 5.09 -11.92 0.51
C ALA A 221 5.28 -11.96 -1.02
N ILE A 222 6.13 -12.89 -1.47
CA ILE A 222 6.32 -13.19 -2.89
C ILE A 222 5.01 -13.70 -3.48
N SER A 223 4.38 -12.90 -4.34
CA SER A 223 3.26 -13.43 -5.12
C SER A 223 3.83 -14.32 -6.23
N GLY A 224 3.60 -15.62 -6.13
CA GLY A 224 3.75 -16.55 -7.25
C GLY A 224 2.53 -16.54 -8.18
N VAL A 225 1.48 -15.76 -7.87
CA VAL A 225 0.25 -15.75 -8.66
C VAL A 225 0.54 -15.13 -10.01
N LYS A 226 0.51 -15.97 -11.04
CA LYS A 226 0.72 -15.55 -12.41
C LYS A 226 -0.56 -15.01 -12.99
N TRP A 227 -0.44 -13.90 -13.69
CA TRP A 227 -1.48 -13.30 -14.51
C TRP A 227 -0.99 -13.34 -15.93
N LYS A 228 -1.79 -13.66 -16.94
CA LYS A 228 -1.30 -13.53 -18.33
C LYS A 228 -2.10 -12.54 -19.18
N LEU A 229 -1.41 -11.90 -20.12
CA LEU A 229 -2.06 -11.20 -21.21
C LEU A 229 -2.94 -12.16 -22.00
N PRO A 230 -4.23 -11.83 -22.22
CA PRO A 230 -5.06 -12.59 -23.13
C PRO A 230 -4.39 -12.68 -24.51
N ASN A 231 -4.44 -13.87 -25.11
CA ASN A 231 -3.99 -14.11 -26.48
C ASN A 231 -2.50 -13.80 -26.79
N SER A 232 -1.66 -13.56 -25.78
CA SER A 232 -0.21 -13.38 -25.97
C SER A 232 0.47 -14.69 -26.42
N LYS A 233 1.34 -14.59 -27.44
CA LYS A 233 2.19 -15.68 -27.94
C LYS A 233 3.62 -15.16 -28.15
N PRO A 234 4.61 -15.53 -27.31
CA PRO A 234 4.49 -16.39 -26.13
C PRO A 234 3.66 -15.76 -24.99
N PRO A 235 3.18 -16.55 -24.00
CA PRO A 235 2.45 -16.02 -22.85
C PRO A 235 3.30 -14.99 -22.08
N VAL A 236 2.77 -13.78 -21.92
CA VAL A 236 3.38 -12.73 -21.09
C VAL A 236 2.69 -12.74 -19.74
N TYR A 237 3.47 -12.81 -18.66
CA TYR A 237 2.95 -12.87 -17.30
C TYR A 237 3.16 -11.55 -16.51
N TYR A 238 2.21 -11.17 -15.66
CA TYR A 238 2.26 -9.99 -14.80
C TYR A 238 2.45 -10.35 -13.33
N THR A 239 3.65 -10.73 -12.93
CA THR A 239 3.92 -10.98 -11.52
C THR A 239 5.29 -10.47 -11.16
N SER A 240 5.37 -9.80 -10.01
CA SER A 240 6.64 -9.37 -9.43
C SER A 240 7.58 -10.57 -9.25
N GLY A 241 7.04 -11.77 -9.03
CA GLY A 241 7.77 -13.04 -8.89
C GLY A 241 8.65 -13.39 -10.10
N GLU A 242 8.15 -13.23 -11.33
CA GLU A 242 8.91 -13.51 -12.56
C GLU A 242 10.05 -12.50 -12.77
N LEU A 243 9.91 -11.30 -12.21
CA LEU A 243 10.91 -10.24 -12.34
C LEU A 243 12.04 -10.37 -11.31
N ARG A 244 11.80 -11.07 -10.20
CA ARG A 244 12.81 -11.30 -9.13
C ARG A 244 13.94 -12.20 -9.57
N THR A 245 13.74 -12.99 -10.63
CA THR A 245 14.77 -13.88 -11.17
C THR A 245 15.03 -13.56 -12.64
N PRO A 246 16.28 -13.78 -13.10
CA PRO A 246 16.64 -13.58 -14.49
C PRO A 246 16.00 -14.63 -15.36
N THR A 247 15.48 -14.22 -16.51
CA THR A 247 14.87 -15.15 -17.48
C THR A 247 15.82 -15.52 -18.62
N SER A 248 17.03 -14.93 -18.69
CA SER A 248 18.03 -15.22 -19.72
C SER A 248 19.47 -14.92 -19.26
N ASP A 249 20.46 -15.57 -19.89
CA ASP A 249 21.90 -15.34 -19.66
C ASP A 249 22.34 -13.90 -19.91
N HIS A 250 21.68 -13.17 -20.82
CA HIS A 250 21.96 -11.75 -21.07
C HIS A 250 21.39 -10.85 -19.98
N ASP A 251 20.24 -11.22 -19.42
CA ASP A 251 19.76 -10.58 -18.20
C ASP A 251 20.76 -10.87 -17.07
N GLU A 252 21.42 -12.05 -17.06
CA GLU A 252 22.40 -12.49 -16.04
C GLU A 252 23.54 -11.54 -15.70
N GLU A 253 24.04 -10.81 -16.68
CA GLU A 253 25.30 -10.12 -16.51
C GLU A 253 25.18 -8.77 -15.78
N TRP A 254 24.14 -7.99 -16.06
CA TRP A 254 24.02 -6.63 -15.51
C TRP A 254 23.52 -6.64 -14.06
N TYR A 255 22.45 -7.41 -13.74
CA TYR A 255 21.95 -7.41 -12.37
C TYR A 255 22.95 -8.07 -11.40
N ARG A 256 23.74 -9.09 -11.82
CA ARG A 256 24.76 -9.68 -10.94
C ARG A 256 25.90 -8.73 -10.62
N LYS A 257 26.13 -7.73 -11.48
CA LYS A 257 27.16 -6.70 -11.28
C LYS A 257 26.65 -5.60 -10.35
N GLU A 258 25.43 -5.15 -10.56
CA GLU A 258 24.88 -3.93 -9.93
C GLU A 258 24.04 -4.21 -8.68
N TRP A 259 23.39 -5.38 -8.61
CA TRP A 259 22.41 -5.70 -7.57
C TRP A 259 22.86 -6.86 -6.67
N SER A 260 22.40 -6.81 -5.42
CA SER A 260 22.60 -7.87 -4.42
C SER A 260 21.27 -8.20 -3.74
N LYS A 261 21.09 -9.46 -3.35
CA LYS A 261 19.96 -9.88 -2.52
C LYS A 261 20.07 -9.32 -1.11
N SER A 262 18.93 -8.98 -0.50
CA SER A 262 18.82 -8.43 0.85
C SER A 262 19.45 -9.30 1.95
N GLU A 263 19.60 -10.61 1.72
CA GLU A 263 20.37 -11.53 2.58
C GLU A 263 21.79 -11.02 2.89
N ASN A 264 22.38 -10.22 1.99
CA ASN A 264 23.71 -9.65 2.11
C ASN A 264 23.67 -8.13 2.42
N TYR A 265 22.55 -7.61 2.91
CA TYR A 265 22.36 -6.17 3.10
C TYR A 265 23.25 -5.64 4.25
N PRO A 266 24.12 -4.64 3.98
CA PRO A 266 25.11 -4.17 4.94
C PRO A 266 24.50 -3.37 6.11
N GLY A 267 23.28 -2.84 5.93
CA GLY A 267 22.58 -2.00 6.90
C GLY A 267 21.60 -2.73 7.82
N ALA A 268 21.62 -4.07 7.84
CA ALA A 268 20.73 -4.87 8.67
C ALA A 268 21.04 -4.63 10.16
N ARG A 269 20.30 -3.69 10.79
CA ARG A 269 20.30 -3.52 12.26
C ARG A 269 19.58 -4.66 12.97
N PHE A 270 18.77 -5.39 12.21
CA PHE A 270 17.96 -6.52 12.63
C PHE A 270 18.43 -7.79 11.91
N GLY A 271 18.25 -8.96 12.54
CA GLY A 271 18.79 -10.22 12.06
C GLY A 271 18.25 -10.63 10.66
N PRO A 272 18.86 -11.63 10.01
CA PRO A 272 18.50 -12.09 8.65
C PRO A 272 17.06 -12.63 8.47
N GLY A 273 16.21 -12.58 9.50
CA GLY A 273 14.78 -12.93 9.44
C GLY A 273 13.81 -11.74 9.43
N GLU A 274 14.28 -10.50 9.55
CA GLU A 274 13.43 -9.29 9.62
C GLU A 274 13.44 -8.45 8.32
N LEU A 275 14.15 -8.89 7.29
CA LEU A 275 14.18 -8.23 5.98
C LEU A 275 13.14 -8.84 5.04
N TYR A 276 12.49 -8.02 4.22
CA TYR A 276 11.57 -8.48 3.17
C TYR A 276 12.24 -9.55 2.31
N ASP A 277 11.70 -10.76 2.36
CA ASP A 277 12.30 -11.90 1.69
C ASP A 277 12.33 -11.69 0.16
N GLY A 278 13.47 -12.06 -0.44
CA GLY A 278 13.66 -12.03 -1.87
C GLY A 278 13.75 -10.62 -2.44
N SER A 279 13.94 -9.61 -1.58
CA SER A 279 14.22 -8.23 -1.99
C SER A 279 15.69 -8.05 -2.39
N TRP A 280 15.95 -6.94 -3.05
CA TRP A 280 17.22 -6.59 -3.69
C TRP A 280 17.62 -5.18 -3.29
N PHE A 281 18.92 -4.91 -3.31
CA PHE A 281 19.46 -3.55 -3.16
C PHE A 281 20.55 -3.32 -4.19
N GLU A 282 20.73 -2.04 -4.56
CA GLU A 282 21.81 -1.63 -5.44
C GLU A 282 23.13 -1.58 -4.66
N ARG A 283 24.19 -2.18 -5.21
CA ARG A 283 25.49 -2.26 -4.53
C ARG A 283 26.15 -0.91 -4.31
N GLN A 284 25.93 0.03 -5.24
CA GLN A 284 26.51 1.36 -5.18
C GLN A 284 25.74 2.27 -4.21
N ASP A 285 24.45 2.03 -4.02
CA ASP A 285 23.57 2.79 -3.12
C ASP A 285 22.62 1.87 -2.34
N PRO A 286 23.10 1.22 -1.26
CA PRO A 286 22.31 0.26 -0.50
C PRO A 286 21.39 0.95 0.51
N THR A 287 20.69 2.03 0.14
CA THR A 287 19.76 2.75 1.04
C THR A 287 18.32 2.27 0.93
N SER A 288 17.97 1.61 -0.17
CA SER A 288 16.59 1.21 -0.48
C SER A 288 16.54 -0.25 -0.89
N LEU A 289 15.44 -0.91 -0.51
CA LEU A 289 15.14 -2.27 -0.94
C LEU A 289 14.19 -2.24 -2.13
N PHE A 290 14.26 -3.27 -2.97
CA PHE A 290 13.45 -3.42 -4.17
C PHE A 290 12.91 -4.84 -4.25
N LEU A 291 11.67 -5.02 -4.70
CA LEU A 291 11.11 -6.37 -4.87
C LEU A 291 11.85 -7.20 -5.93
N HIS A 292 12.48 -6.53 -6.89
CA HIS A 292 13.33 -7.12 -7.91
C HIS A 292 14.36 -6.10 -8.41
N PRO A 293 15.49 -6.52 -9.03
CA PRO A 293 16.43 -5.59 -9.65
C PRO A 293 15.74 -4.69 -10.67
N VAL A 294 16.09 -3.42 -10.77
CA VAL A 294 15.47 -2.49 -11.72
C VAL A 294 16.47 -2.16 -12.82
N ALA A 295 16.11 -2.43 -14.07
CA ALA A 295 16.95 -2.09 -15.22
C ALA A 295 16.92 -0.59 -15.49
N VAL A 296 18.01 -0.08 -16.05
CA VAL A 296 18.06 1.27 -16.63
C VAL A 296 16.96 1.44 -17.68
N GLU A 297 16.43 2.66 -17.83
CA GLU A 297 15.21 2.91 -18.59
C GLU A 297 15.24 2.36 -20.02
N ILE A 298 16.39 2.45 -20.70
CA ILE A 298 16.56 1.96 -22.08
C ILE A 298 16.44 0.44 -22.21
N ASP A 299 16.75 -0.30 -21.14
CA ASP A 299 16.73 -1.76 -21.09
C ASP A 299 15.45 -2.31 -20.45
N ARG A 300 14.53 -1.42 -20.04
CA ARG A 300 13.24 -1.84 -19.49
C ARG A 300 12.43 -2.52 -20.57
N ARG A 301 12.13 -3.80 -20.36
CA ARG A 301 11.21 -4.54 -21.21
C ARG A 301 9.81 -4.03 -20.97
N ASP A 302 9.22 -3.59 -22.07
CA ASP A 302 7.87 -3.08 -22.09
C ASP A 302 6.86 -4.24 -21.94
N HIS A 303 6.44 -4.51 -20.70
CA HIS A 303 5.51 -5.61 -20.43
C HIS A 303 4.03 -5.19 -20.60
N LEU A 304 3.73 -3.88 -20.56
CA LEU A 304 2.36 -3.36 -20.50
C LEU A 304 2.12 -2.04 -21.26
N ASN A 305 3.15 -1.34 -21.78
CA ASN A 305 2.89 -0.24 -22.68
C ASN A 305 2.38 -0.82 -24.01
N SER A 306 1.09 -0.71 -24.21
CA SER A 306 0.59 0.33 -25.09
C SER A 306 -0.90 0.18 -25.22
N ARG A 307 -1.56 1.33 -25.33
CA ARG A 307 -2.94 1.58 -25.76
C ARG A 307 -3.94 1.65 -24.62
N ASP A 308 -4.33 2.88 -24.34
CA ASP A 308 -5.73 3.31 -24.19
C ASP A 308 -6.65 2.25 -23.57
N HIS A 309 -6.22 1.71 -22.43
CA HIS A 309 -7.05 0.91 -21.56
C HIS A 309 -8.06 1.89 -21.01
N LYS A 310 -9.22 2.01 -21.66
CA LYS A 310 -10.35 2.87 -21.29
C LYS A 310 -10.95 2.45 -19.93
N GLY A 311 -10.11 2.36 -18.91
CA GLY A 311 -10.37 1.72 -17.63
C GLY A 311 -10.28 0.19 -17.62
N LEU A 312 -10.01 -0.47 -18.75
CA LEU A 312 -10.10 -1.94 -18.83
C LEU A 312 -8.74 -2.63 -18.70
N LEU A 313 -8.60 -3.50 -17.71
CA LEU A 313 -7.44 -4.37 -17.52
C LEU A 313 -7.83 -5.81 -17.85
N GLU A 314 -7.37 -6.29 -19.00
CA GLU A 314 -7.58 -7.67 -19.41
C GLU A 314 -6.45 -8.56 -18.86
N LEU A 315 -6.83 -9.65 -18.22
CA LEU A 315 -5.91 -10.59 -17.62
C LEU A 315 -6.50 -12.00 -17.66
N ARG A 316 -5.67 -13.00 -17.41
CA ARG A 316 -6.15 -14.31 -16.99
C ARG A 316 -5.64 -14.63 -15.60
N GLY A 317 -6.55 -14.93 -14.70
CA GLY A 317 -6.28 -15.27 -13.30
C GLY A 317 -7.02 -16.52 -12.87
N VAL A 318 -6.83 -16.93 -11.61
CA VAL A 318 -7.57 -18.04 -11.01
C VAL A 318 -8.77 -17.48 -10.26
N ILE A 319 -9.96 -17.95 -10.61
CA ILE A 319 -11.23 -17.59 -9.95
C ILE A 319 -11.75 -18.80 -9.20
N CYS A 320 -12.26 -18.58 -8.00
CA CYS A 320 -13.07 -19.53 -7.26
C CYS A 320 -14.40 -18.87 -6.87
N THR A 321 -15.50 -19.60 -6.98
CA THR A 321 -16.80 -19.12 -6.53
C THR A 321 -17.00 -19.53 -5.07
N LEU A 322 -17.14 -18.56 -4.17
CA LEU A 322 -17.33 -18.77 -2.73
C LEU A 322 -18.62 -18.07 -2.27
N ARG A 323 -19.07 -18.34 -1.04
CA ARG A 323 -20.34 -17.82 -0.54
C ARG A 323 -20.16 -16.72 0.49
N ILE A 324 -21.04 -15.72 0.44
CA ILE A 324 -21.18 -14.68 1.46
C ILE A 324 -22.61 -14.75 1.99
N THR A 325 -22.79 -14.77 3.31
CA THR A 325 -24.13 -14.91 3.94
C THR A 325 -24.64 -13.63 4.60
N GLY A 326 -23.85 -12.56 4.57
CA GLY A 326 -24.11 -11.34 5.34
C GLY A 326 -23.69 -11.43 6.81
N ASN A 327 -23.13 -12.56 7.25
CA ASN A 327 -22.57 -12.69 8.58
C ASN A 327 -21.26 -11.89 8.69
N HIS A 328 -21.19 -11.02 9.69
CA HIS A 328 -20.01 -10.21 9.96
C HIS A 328 -18.92 -11.07 10.61
N SER A 329 -17.68 -10.84 10.17
CA SER A 329 -16.51 -11.47 10.75
C SER A 329 -16.08 -10.75 12.03
N VAL A 330 -15.52 -11.51 12.97
CA VAL A 330 -14.85 -10.94 14.14
C VAL A 330 -13.44 -10.44 13.82
N ALA A 331 -12.95 -10.68 12.59
CA ALA A 331 -11.67 -10.18 12.12
C ALA A 331 -11.58 -8.66 12.26
N ARG A 332 -10.54 -8.18 12.94
CA ARG A 332 -10.34 -6.76 13.22
C ARG A 332 -9.33 -6.09 12.31
N ALA A 333 -8.48 -6.83 11.60
CA ALA A 333 -7.43 -6.19 10.84
C ALA A 333 -8.04 -5.28 9.76
N CYS A 334 -7.44 -4.11 9.58
CA CYS A 334 -7.92 -3.02 8.73
C CYS A 334 -9.10 -2.18 9.29
N LEU A 335 -9.67 -2.51 10.46
CA LEU A 335 -10.76 -1.75 11.07
C LEU A 335 -10.33 -1.02 12.35
N SER A 336 -10.58 0.30 12.41
CA SER A 336 -10.38 1.10 13.64
C SER A 336 -11.49 0.87 14.68
N LYS A 337 -12.65 0.34 14.27
CA LYS A 337 -13.80 -0.03 15.12
C LYS A 337 -14.38 -1.36 14.67
N VAL A 338 -14.83 -2.18 15.63
CA VAL A 338 -15.50 -3.47 15.34
C VAL A 338 -16.73 -3.21 14.46
N CYS A 339 -16.82 -3.96 13.36
CA CYS A 339 -17.98 -3.91 12.49
C CYS A 339 -19.19 -4.55 13.18
N SER A 340 -20.18 -3.74 13.57
CA SER A 340 -21.48 -4.20 14.08
C SER A 340 -22.58 -3.84 13.08
N SER A 341 -23.74 -4.51 13.16
CA SER A 341 -24.82 -4.46 12.14
C SER A 341 -25.38 -3.05 11.80
N ASP A 342 -25.04 -2.00 12.56
CA ASP A 342 -25.68 -0.68 12.46
C ASP A 342 -24.73 0.51 12.21
N GLU A 343 -23.42 0.39 12.44
CA GLU A 343 -22.45 1.48 12.20
C GLU A 343 -21.11 0.93 11.68
N HIS A 344 -20.90 0.99 10.36
CA HIS A 344 -19.62 0.62 9.77
C HIS A 344 -19.28 1.46 8.54
N GLU A 345 -18.00 1.85 8.42
CA GLU A 345 -17.44 2.46 7.21
C GLU A 345 -16.89 1.39 6.24
N LEU A 346 -16.40 0.28 6.80
CA LEU A 346 -15.89 -0.89 6.11
C LEU A 346 -16.47 -2.14 6.81
N CYS A 347 -17.06 -3.03 6.04
CA CYS A 347 -17.71 -4.23 6.54
C CYS A 347 -16.79 -5.45 6.34
N ALA A 348 -16.51 -6.17 7.43
CA ALA A 348 -15.80 -7.45 7.38
C ALA A 348 -16.82 -8.59 7.34
N LEU A 349 -16.87 -9.35 6.25
CA LEU A 349 -17.84 -10.41 6.01
C LEU A 349 -17.15 -11.78 6.00
N ASN A 350 -17.74 -12.76 6.65
CA ASN A 350 -17.27 -14.14 6.56
C ASN A 350 -17.49 -14.69 5.15
N VAL A 351 -16.48 -15.40 4.66
CA VAL A 351 -16.50 -16.13 3.40
C VAL A 351 -16.65 -17.61 3.70
N TYR A 352 -17.55 -18.27 2.97
CA TYR A 352 -17.90 -19.66 3.17
C TYR A 352 -17.53 -20.51 1.96
N ASP A 353 -17.04 -21.71 2.22
CA ASP A 353 -16.82 -22.72 1.18
C ASP A 353 -18.16 -23.38 0.74
N ALA A 354 -18.07 -24.37 -0.14
CA ALA A 354 -19.24 -25.12 -0.61
C ALA A 354 -19.91 -25.98 0.48
N ALA A 355 -19.16 -26.35 1.53
CA ALA A 355 -19.62 -27.14 2.68
C ALA A 355 -20.16 -26.27 3.82
N SER A 356 -20.20 -24.94 3.65
CA SER A 356 -20.63 -23.95 4.64
C SER A 356 -19.70 -23.79 5.84
N ASN A 357 -18.42 -24.14 5.67
CA ASN A 357 -17.38 -23.80 6.64
C ASN A 357 -16.87 -22.38 6.36
N VAL A 358 -16.53 -21.64 7.41
CA VAL A 358 -15.89 -20.32 7.26
C VAL A 358 -14.48 -20.56 6.75
N CYS A 359 -14.14 -20.02 5.59
CA CYS A 359 -12.84 -20.21 4.94
C CYS A 359 -12.03 -18.92 4.78
N GLY A 360 -12.56 -17.79 5.26
CA GLY A 360 -11.86 -16.52 5.24
C GLY A 360 -12.75 -15.33 5.53
N THR A 361 -12.18 -14.14 5.31
CA THR A 361 -12.85 -12.86 5.53
C THR A 361 -12.65 -11.93 4.35
N VAL A 362 -13.70 -11.22 3.94
CA VAL A 362 -13.64 -10.17 2.91
C VAL A 362 -14.07 -8.83 3.47
N HIS A 363 -13.31 -7.78 3.17
CA HIS A 363 -13.58 -6.41 3.56
C HIS A 363 -14.21 -5.65 2.40
N VAL A 364 -15.41 -5.11 2.63
CA VAL A 364 -16.25 -4.45 1.63
C VAL A 364 -16.66 -3.06 2.14
N PRO A 365 -16.40 -1.96 1.41
CA PRO A 365 -16.88 -0.63 1.78
C PRO A 365 -18.38 -0.67 2.11
N ALA A 366 -18.80 0.03 3.16
CA ALA A 366 -20.20 -0.02 3.62
C ALA A 366 -21.21 0.34 2.51
N THR A 367 -20.83 1.27 1.64
CA THR A 367 -21.62 1.69 0.46
C THR A 367 -21.88 0.56 -0.53
N LEU A 368 -20.99 -0.42 -0.62
CA LEU A 368 -21.14 -1.60 -1.48
C LEU A 368 -21.72 -2.79 -0.71
N ALA A 369 -21.39 -2.92 0.58
CA ALA A 369 -21.87 -4.00 1.44
C ALA A 369 -23.41 -4.02 1.50
N ALA A 370 -24.04 -2.84 1.54
CA ALA A 370 -25.51 -2.71 1.52
C ALA A 370 -26.18 -3.23 0.25
N SER A 371 -25.43 -3.36 -0.85
CA SER A 371 -25.92 -3.89 -2.14
C SER A 371 -25.58 -5.37 -2.37
N LEU A 372 -25.00 -6.02 -1.36
CA LEU A 372 -24.44 -7.36 -1.48
C LEU A 372 -25.40 -8.38 -0.88
N ASP A 373 -26.19 -9.02 -1.74
CA ASP A 373 -27.14 -10.05 -1.31
C ASP A 373 -26.41 -11.33 -0.86
N PRO A 374 -26.91 -12.06 0.15
CA PRO A 374 -26.39 -13.38 0.49
C PRO A 374 -26.41 -14.32 -0.71
N GLY A 375 -25.26 -14.89 -1.07
CA GLY A 375 -25.14 -15.64 -2.33
C GLY A 375 -23.75 -16.14 -2.63
N ALA A 376 -23.61 -16.67 -3.84
CA ALA A 376 -22.34 -17.13 -4.40
C ALA A 376 -21.72 -16.01 -5.24
N TYR A 377 -20.45 -15.73 -5.01
CA TYR A 377 -19.70 -14.67 -5.68
C TYR A 377 -18.36 -15.19 -6.17
N ASP A 378 -17.86 -14.56 -7.23
CA ASP A 378 -16.54 -14.87 -7.77
C ASP A 378 -15.46 -14.10 -7.00
N PHE A 379 -14.44 -14.84 -6.61
CA PHE A 379 -13.24 -14.32 -5.99
C PHE A 379 -12.07 -14.55 -6.93
N LEU A 380 -11.31 -13.50 -7.18
CA LEU A 380 -10.10 -13.53 -7.98
C LEU A 380 -8.88 -13.62 -7.06
N ARG A 381 -8.06 -14.64 -7.24
CA ARG A 381 -6.80 -14.79 -6.50
C ARG A 381 -5.78 -13.76 -6.97
N LEU A 382 -5.30 -12.91 -6.06
CA LEU A 382 -4.36 -11.83 -6.38
C LEU A 382 -2.92 -12.18 -6.05
N SER A 383 -2.71 -12.68 -4.84
CA SER A 383 -1.39 -12.99 -4.30
C SER A 383 -1.51 -13.98 -3.14
N ARG A 384 -0.37 -14.30 -2.53
CA ARG A 384 -0.26 -15.14 -1.34
C ARG A 384 0.39 -14.31 -0.25
N THR A 385 -0.01 -14.53 1.00
CA THR A 385 0.63 -13.93 2.18
C THR A 385 1.16 -15.01 3.10
N HIS A 386 2.18 -14.66 3.86
CA HIS A 386 2.72 -15.46 4.96
C HIS A 386 2.17 -14.86 6.25
N LEU A 387 1.84 -15.70 7.23
CA LEU A 387 1.30 -15.21 8.50
C LEU A 387 2.45 -14.79 9.42
N LEU A 388 2.29 -13.71 10.18
CA LEU A 388 3.36 -13.19 11.07
C LEU A 388 4.01 -14.25 11.97
N ASP A 389 3.24 -15.25 12.42
CA ASP A 389 3.71 -16.34 13.28
C ASP A 389 4.16 -17.61 12.53
N ASP A 390 4.09 -17.64 11.20
CA ASP A 390 4.53 -18.78 10.40
C ASP A 390 6.08 -18.81 10.40
N PRO A 391 6.74 -19.89 10.86
CA PRO A 391 8.19 -19.91 10.97
C PRO A 391 8.89 -20.25 9.64
N THR A 392 8.13 -20.46 8.55
CA THR A 392 8.67 -20.88 7.25
C THR A 392 9.34 -19.75 6.51
N ARG A 393 10.58 -19.98 6.06
CA ARG A 393 11.24 -19.05 5.16
C ARG A 393 10.80 -19.33 3.73
N PRO A 394 10.70 -18.32 2.87
CA PRO A 394 10.52 -18.48 1.43
C PRO A 394 11.49 -19.40 0.69
N SER A 395 12.72 -19.58 1.19
CA SER A 395 13.62 -20.63 0.67
C SER A 395 13.10 -22.06 0.90
N ASP A 396 12.28 -22.24 1.93
CA ASP A 396 11.89 -23.55 2.40
C ASP A 396 10.77 -24.11 1.51
N VAL A 397 9.88 -23.26 1.00
CA VAL A 397 8.67 -23.67 0.27
C VAL A 397 8.85 -23.57 -1.25
N LYS A 398 8.64 -24.67 -1.99
CA LYS A 398 8.80 -24.69 -3.46
C LYS A 398 7.50 -24.41 -4.21
N TRP A 399 7.60 -23.58 -5.26
CA TRP A 399 6.51 -23.32 -6.19
C TRP A 399 6.14 -24.56 -7.01
N ASN A 400 4.85 -24.88 -7.05
CA ASN A 400 4.22 -25.88 -7.90
C ASN A 400 3.61 -25.20 -9.13
N HIS A 401 4.19 -25.44 -10.30
CA HIS A 401 3.74 -24.86 -11.57
C HIS A 401 2.39 -25.41 -12.05
N GLU A 402 2.00 -26.63 -11.66
CA GLU A 402 0.76 -27.27 -12.13
C GLU A 402 -0.48 -26.69 -11.45
N ASP A 403 -0.35 -26.38 -10.17
CA ASP A 403 -1.43 -25.84 -9.33
C ASP A 403 -1.31 -24.33 -9.13
N ALA A 404 -0.18 -23.75 -9.56
CA ALA A 404 0.17 -22.37 -9.32
C ALA A 404 0.02 -22.00 -7.83
N THR A 405 0.65 -22.80 -6.97
CA THR A 405 0.69 -22.68 -5.50
C THR A 405 2.10 -23.02 -5.01
N PHE A 406 2.52 -22.64 -3.79
CA PHE A 406 3.70 -23.31 -3.20
C PHE A 406 3.25 -24.51 -2.39
N LYS A 407 4.00 -25.60 -2.48
CA LYS A 407 3.66 -26.85 -1.78
C LYS A 407 3.76 -26.62 -0.27
N PRO A 408 2.65 -26.73 0.49
CA PRO A 408 2.70 -26.56 1.93
C PRO A 408 3.65 -27.58 2.57
N MET A 409 4.38 -27.15 3.61
CA MET A 409 5.09 -28.06 4.50
C MET A 409 4.36 -28.12 5.84
N ARG A 410 4.27 -29.30 6.43
CA ARG A 410 3.69 -29.45 7.78
C ARG A 410 4.74 -29.15 8.84
N GLN A 411 4.31 -28.72 10.02
CA GLN A 411 5.20 -28.38 11.15
C GLN A 411 6.18 -29.51 11.54
N ASN A 412 5.77 -30.77 11.41
CA ASN A 412 6.65 -31.93 11.65
C ASN A 412 7.81 -32.07 10.63
N GLN A 413 7.68 -31.45 9.46
CA GLN A 413 8.76 -31.35 8.45
C GLN A 413 9.62 -30.10 8.72
N LEU A 414 9.04 -29.05 9.30
CA LEU A 414 9.72 -27.80 9.66
C LEU A 414 10.64 -27.95 10.87
N SER A 415 10.25 -28.75 11.86
CA SER A 415 11.11 -29.09 13.01
C SER A 415 12.38 -29.84 12.61
N GLN A 416 12.37 -30.55 11.47
CA GLN A 416 13.58 -31.17 10.90
C GLN A 416 14.51 -30.18 10.19
N LEU A 417 13.99 -29.01 9.81
CA LEU A 417 14.74 -27.91 9.16
C LEU A 417 15.22 -26.84 10.15
N GLY A 418 14.94 -27.01 11.45
CA GLY A 418 15.40 -26.10 12.51
C GLY A 418 14.50 -24.88 12.75
N ALA A 419 13.23 -24.92 12.34
CA ALA A 419 12.24 -23.90 12.65
C ALA A 419 11.87 -23.92 14.15
N VAL A 420 11.75 -22.72 14.77
CA VAL A 420 11.34 -22.56 16.17
C VAL A 420 9.81 -22.70 16.26
N PRO A 421 9.25 -23.48 17.20
CA PRO A 421 7.80 -23.56 17.40
C PRO A 421 7.21 -22.20 17.81
N SER A 422 6.08 -21.80 17.24
CA SER A 422 5.24 -20.71 17.78
C SER A 422 4.48 -21.23 19.00
N GLU A 423 4.52 -20.50 20.12
CA GLU A 423 3.69 -20.78 21.28
C GLU A 423 2.34 -20.07 21.09
N HIS A 424 1.31 -20.78 20.64
CA HIS A 424 -0.06 -20.26 20.64
C HIS A 424 -0.63 -20.30 22.06
N SER A 425 -1.24 -19.20 22.51
CA SER A 425 -1.96 -19.14 23.78
C SER A 425 -3.37 -19.70 23.60
N ASP A 426 -3.66 -20.81 24.26
CA ASP A 426 -4.99 -21.42 24.33
C ASP A 426 -5.95 -20.48 25.10
N ASP A 427 -6.80 -19.74 24.38
CA ASP A 427 -7.93 -19.01 24.99
C ASP A 427 -9.24 -19.52 24.37
N GLU A 428 -9.77 -20.61 24.93
CA GLU A 428 -11.04 -21.24 24.55
C GLU A 428 -12.23 -20.35 24.94
N SER A 429 -12.74 -19.49 24.05
CA SER A 429 -14.14 -19.03 24.13
C SER A 429 -14.67 -18.32 22.88
N THR A 430 -14.75 -19.02 21.76
CA THR A 430 -15.79 -18.83 20.73
C THR A 430 -15.84 -20.09 19.85
N GLN A 431 -16.85 -20.28 18.98
CA GLN A 431 -16.87 -21.37 17.98
C GLN A 431 -15.48 -21.56 17.36
N ASN A 432 -15.03 -22.79 17.05
CA ASN A 432 -13.69 -23.19 16.53
C ASN A 432 -13.21 -22.35 15.33
N LEU A 433 -12.87 -21.09 15.59
CA LEU A 433 -12.53 -20.04 14.65
C LEU A 433 -11.40 -19.26 15.30
N ASP A 434 -10.21 -19.34 14.72
CA ASP A 434 -9.07 -18.57 15.20
C ASP A 434 -8.96 -17.25 14.43
N MET A 435 -8.83 -16.16 15.18
CA MET A 435 -8.50 -14.86 14.62
C MET A 435 -6.99 -14.81 14.38
N ILE A 436 -6.61 -14.73 13.11
CA ILE A 436 -5.22 -14.54 12.75
C ILE A 436 -4.94 -13.03 12.72
N ASP A 437 -3.80 -12.61 13.26
CA ASP A 437 -3.36 -11.21 13.41
C ASP A 437 -3.39 -10.41 12.07
N GLU A 438 -3.47 -11.15 10.96
CA GLU A 438 -3.55 -10.68 9.59
C GLU A 438 -4.96 -10.34 9.06
N GLY A 439 -6.01 -10.44 9.88
CA GLY A 439 -7.38 -10.09 9.48
C GLY A 439 -8.14 -11.15 8.71
N CYS A 440 -7.80 -12.41 8.95
CA CYS A 440 -8.46 -13.57 8.37
C CYS A 440 -9.03 -14.43 9.51
N VAL A 441 -10.22 -14.97 9.30
CA VAL A 441 -10.86 -15.94 10.21
C VAL A 441 -11.32 -17.13 9.36
N PHE A 442 -10.98 -18.34 9.79
CA PHE A 442 -11.47 -19.58 9.18
C PHE A 442 -11.64 -20.68 10.23
N ASP A 443 -12.42 -21.69 9.89
CA ASP A 443 -12.73 -22.86 10.72
C ASP A 443 -11.51 -23.78 10.80
N THR A 444 -10.89 -23.84 11.98
CA THR A 444 -9.63 -24.56 12.20
C THR A 444 -9.79 -26.08 12.31
N ASP A 445 -11.02 -26.59 12.46
CA ASP A 445 -11.29 -28.02 12.34
C ASP A 445 -11.17 -28.51 10.89
N VAL A 446 -11.33 -27.59 9.94
CA VAL A 446 -11.36 -27.88 8.50
C VAL A 446 -10.09 -27.37 7.80
N PHE A 447 -9.59 -26.21 8.22
CA PHE A 447 -8.48 -25.50 7.61
C PHE A 447 -7.31 -25.40 8.58
N ASP A 448 -6.19 -26.01 8.21
CA ASP A 448 -5.01 -26.13 9.05
C ASP A 448 -4.26 -24.77 9.14
N PRO A 449 -4.29 -24.07 10.29
CA PRO A 449 -3.63 -22.78 10.44
C PRO A 449 -2.10 -22.88 10.36
N ASP A 450 -1.53 -24.06 10.66
CA ASP A 450 -0.09 -24.33 10.64
C ASP A 450 0.42 -24.70 9.22
N GLU A 451 -0.48 -24.75 8.23
CA GLU A 451 -0.09 -24.97 6.85
C GLU A 451 0.74 -23.77 6.34
N SER A 452 1.98 -24.01 5.89
CA SER A 452 2.86 -22.92 5.46
C SER A 452 2.23 -22.08 4.35
N TRP A 453 2.20 -20.76 4.55
CA TRP A 453 1.61 -19.77 3.65
C TRP A 453 0.15 -20.08 3.31
N CYS A 454 -0.64 -20.59 4.24
CA CYS A 454 -1.99 -21.06 3.99
C CYS A 454 -2.99 -20.01 3.47
N VAL A 455 -2.63 -18.73 3.35
CA VAL A 455 -3.60 -17.67 3.02
C VAL A 455 -3.37 -17.06 1.63
N PHE A 456 -4.43 -17.03 0.83
CA PHE A 456 -4.50 -16.24 -0.40
C PHE A 456 -5.16 -14.90 -0.15
N ASN A 457 -4.56 -13.87 -0.74
CA ASN A 457 -5.21 -12.58 -0.90
C ASN A 457 -6.13 -12.63 -2.11
N VAL A 458 -7.39 -12.28 -1.92
CA VAL A 458 -8.44 -12.41 -2.94
C VAL A 458 -9.22 -11.11 -3.12
N MET A 459 -9.62 -10.84 -4.35
CA MET A 459 -10.54 -9.76 -4.70
C MET A 459 -11.93 -10.33 -4.94
N LEU A 460 -12.91 -9.83 -4.19
CA LEU A 460 -14.32 -10.07 -4.50
C LEU A 460 -14.70 -9.23 -5.70
N ILE A 461 -15.21 -9.88 -6.75
CA ILE A 461 -15.61 -9.23 -7.99
C ILE A 461 -17.10 -9.45 -8.28
N ASN A 462 -17.72 -8.42 -8.86
CA ASN A 462 -19.07 -8.51 -9.41
C ASN A 462 -19.00 -8.33 -10.93
N ILE A 463 -19.58 -9.27 -11.68
CA ILE A 463 -19.52 -9.28 -13.14
C ILE A 463 -20.78 -8.63 -13.70
N LEU A 464 -20.63 -7.48 -14.33
CA LEU A 464 -21.71 -6.76 -15.01
C LEU A 464 -21.39 -6.68 -16.50
N GLN A 465 -22.25 -7.27 -17.33
CA GLN A 465 -22.11 -7.26 -18.80
C GLN A 465 -20.72 -7.77 -19.29
N GLY A 466 -20.14 -8.73 -18.60
CA GLY A 466 -18.82 -9.29 -18.93
C GLY A 466 -17.62 -8.50 -18.42
N ILE A 467 -17.85 -7.41 -17.67
CA ILE A 467 -16.80 -6.63 -17.00
C ILE A 467 -16.86 -6.92 -15.50
N SER A 468 -15.72 -7.30 -14.94
CA SER A 468 -15.54 -7.55 -13.51
C SER A 468 -15.21 -6.25 -12.79
N HIS A 469 -16.06 -5.87 -11.84
CA HIS A 469 -15.82 -4.72 -10.97
C HIS A 469 -15.41 -5.20 -9.57
N ARG A 470 -14.40 -4.54 -9.01
CA ARG A 470 -13.95 -4.77 -7.65
C ARG A 470 -15.05 -4.34 -6.66
N VAL A 471 -15.33 -5.23 -5.70
CA VAL A 471 -16.28 -4.99 -4.62
C VAL A 471 -15.57 -4.98 -3.26
N GLY A 472 -14.64 -5.90 -3.04
CA GLY A 472 -13.93 -6.03 -1.78
C GLY A 472 -12.58 -6.72 -1.91
N LEU A 473 -11.82 -6.67 -0.82
CA LEU A 473 -10.53 -7.35 -0.70
C LEU A 473 -10.56 -8.22 0.55
N GLY A 474 -10.10 -9.45 0.43
CA GLY A 474 -10.17 -10.42 1.50
C GLY A 474 -8.97 -11.36 1.52
N LYS A 475 -9.02 -12.21 2.53
CA LYS A 475 -8.07 -13.30 2.76
C LYS A 475 -8.87 -14.59 2.90
N VAL A 476 -8.43 -15.65 2.24
CA VAL A 476 -9.06 -16.98 2.31
C VAL A 476 -8.01 -18.06 2.42
N HIS A 477 -8.35 -19.14 3.12
CA HIS A 477 -7.48 -20.29 3.25
C HIS A 477 -7.27 -20.97 1.88
N ALA A 478 -6.03 -21.42 1.63
CA ALA A 478 -5.58 -21.90 0.34
C ALA A 478 -6.31 -23.17 -0.11
N ALA A 479 -6.62 -24.06 0.84
CA ALA A 479 -7.39 -25.27 0.60
C ALA A 479 -8.81 -24.98 0.06
N ALA A 480 -9.44 -23.90 0.52
CA ALA A 480 -10.76 -23.47 0.03
C ALA A 480 -10.71 -22.87 -1.39
N PHE A 481 -9.50 -22.62 -1.90
CA PHE A 481 -9.23 -22.11 -3.24
C PHE A 481 -8.49 -23.14 -4.11
N SER A 482 -8.57 -24.42 -3.74
CA SER A 482 -8.00 -25.54 -4.50
C SER A 482 -8.79 -25.82 -5.79
N LYS A 483 -8.19 -26.62 -6.70
CA LYS A 483 -8.89 -27.08 -7.91
C LYS A 483 -10.11 -27.93 -7.55
N GLU A 484 -9.98 -28.75 -6.51
CA GLU A 484 -11.05 -29.59 -5.96
C GLU A 484 -12.20 -28.73 -5.41
N ALA A 485 -11.89 -27.56 -4.84
CA ALA A 485 -12.88 -26.58 -4.40
C ALA A 485 -13.53 -25.79 -5.57
N GLY A 486 -13.10 -26.03 -6.81
CA GLY A 486 -13.67 -25.41 -8.02
C GLY A 486 -12.87 -24.23 -8.58
N ALA A 487 -11.67 -23.96 -8.06
CA ALA A 487 -10.82 -22.90 -8.57
C ALA A 487 -10.31 -23.20 -9.99
N LYS A 488 -10.44 -22.24 -10.91
CA LYS A 488 -10.09 -22.41 -12.32
C LYS A 488 -9.52 -21.16 -12.95
N TRP A 489 -8.64 -21.35 -13.94
CA TRP A 489 -8.13 -20.28 -14.78
C TRP A 489 -9.21 -19.72 -15.70
N GLN A 490 -9.42 -18.41 -15.66
CA GLN A 490 -10.40 -17.70 -16.50
C GLN A 490 -9.83 -16.38 -17.00
N ASP A 491 -10.17 -16.03 -18.24
CA ASP A 491 -9.87 -14.72 -18.79
C ASP A 491 -10.90 -13.72 -18.19
N ILE A 492 -10.43 -12.57 -17.72
CA ILE A 492 -11.20 -11.58 -16.95
C ILE A 492 -10.86 -10.21 -17.49
N ILE A 493 -11.86 -9.33 -17.52
CA ILE A 493 -11.71 -7.92 -17.85
C ILE A 493 -12.10 -7.13 -16.61
N LEU A 494 -11.11 -6.57 -15.91
CA LEU A 494 -11.37 -5.68 -14.79
C LEU A 494 -11.68 -4.28 -15.29
N GLY A 495 -12.76 -3.64 -14.79
CA GLY A 495 -13.20 -2.31 -15.23
C GLY A 495 -13.55 -1.32 -14.13
#